data_AF-A0A0A8EPI4-F1
#
_entry.id   AF-A0A0A8EPI4-F1
#
_cell.length_a   1.000
_cell.length_b   1.000
_cell.length_c   1.000
_cell.angle_alpha   90.00
_cell.angle_beta   90.00
_cell.angle_gamma   90.00
#
_symmetry.space_group_name_H-M   'P 1'
#
loop_
_entity.id
_entity.type
_entity.pdbx_description
1 polymer ?
#
loop_
_entity_poly.entity_id
_entity_poly.type
_entity_poly.pdbx_seq_one_letter_code
_entity_poly.pdbx_strand_id
1 'polypeptide(L)'
;MSGPLYASARDDGGGAVSEARTPAQIEADIVRRRQDLAVTLDEIGVRLHPKTIMGEAKTKASAAVDRTAGRAYVAVNRLVSDVRGQLVSEDGAPRLERIIPVAMIGVAVVGLLALGSKKRHK
;
A
#
# COMPACT_ATOMS: atom_id res chain seq x y z
N MET A 1 71.89 -21.24 22.39
CA MET A 1 70.98 -22.00 21.49
C MET A 1 69.59 -21.40 21.66
N SER A 2 69.32 -20.25 21.04
CA SER A 2 68.78 -20.05 19.68
C SER A 2 67.41 -20.70 19.49
N GLY A 3 66.35 -19.91 19.72
CA GLY A 3 64.97 -20.25 19.38
C GLY A 3 64.57 -19.74 17.98
N PRO A 4 63.48 -20.25 17.38
CA PRO A 4 62.99 -19.77 16.10
C PRO A 4 61.97 -18.63 16.29
N LEU A 5 62.23 -17.52 15.59
CA LEU A 5 61.34 -16.38 15.46
C LEU A 5 60.21 -16.72 14.46
N TYR A 6 58.97 -16.74 14.93
CA TYR A 6 57.80 -16.58 14.07
C TYR A 6 57.70 -15.10 13.66
N ALA A 7 58.37 -14.74 12.57
CA ALA A 7 58.13 -13.47 11.89
C ALA A 7 56.97 -13.67 10.90
N SER A 8 55.74 -13.43 11.37
CA SER A 8 54.59 -13.23 10.49
C SER A 8 54.82 -11.93 9.71
N ALA A 9 55.36 -12.05 8.50
CA ALA A 9 55.38 -10.98 7.53
C ALA A 9 53.91 -10.63 7.21
N ARG A 10 53.48 -9.47 7.71
CA ARG A 10 52.29 -8.80 7.21
C ARG A 10 52.55 -8.48 5.74
N ASP A 11 51.68 -8.96 4.88
CA ASP A 11 51.55 -8.52 3.50
C ASP A 11 50.91 -7.13 3.52
N ASP A 12 51.75 -6.11 3.75
CA ASP A 12 51.36 -4.71 3.77
C ASP A 12 51.16 -4.23 2.33
N GLY A 13 49.96 -4.43 1.77
CA GLY A 13 49.30 -3.50 0.85
C GLY A 13 50.07 -2.96 -0.38
N GLY A 14 51.14 -3.64 -0.84
CA GLY A 14 52.06 -3.13 -1.85
C GLY A 14 51.77 -3.54 -3.30
N GLY A 15 50.83 -4.45 -3.53
CA GLY A 15 50.54 -4.99 -4.86
C GLY A 15 49.52 -4.21 -5.71
N ALA A 16 48.74 -3.30 -5.11
CA ALA A 16 47.56 -2.71 -5.76
C ALA A 16 47.76 -1.32 -6.39
N VAL A 17 48.98 -0.75 -6.34
CA VAL A 17 49.29 0.59 -6.87
C VAL A 17 50.05 0.57 -8.21
N SER A 18 50.35 -0.60 -8.78
CA SER A 18 51.25 -0.73 -9.95
C SER A 18 50.57 -0.74 -11.32
N GLU A 19 49.30 -0.35 -11.42
CA GLU A 19 48.74 0.13 -12.69
C GLU A 19 48.03 1.45 -12.41
N ALA A 20 48.82 2.52 -12.24
CA ALA A 20 48.29 3.86 -12.17
C ALA A 20 47.54 4.13 -13.48
N ARG A 21 46.21 4.01 -13.43
CA ARG A 21 45.31 4.24 -14.56
C ARG A 21 45.73 5.53 -15.25
N THR A 22 46.01 5.45 -16.54
CA THR A 22 46.49 6.62 -17.27
C THR A 22 45.39 7.69 -17.30
N PRO A 23 45.73 8.99 -17.37
CA PRO A 23 44.72 10.05 -17.44
C PRO A 23 43.66 9.80 -18.52
N ALA A 24 44.08 9.30 -19.70
CA ALA A 24 43.17 8.93 -20.78
C ALA A 24 42.20 7.78 -20.41
N GLN A 25 42.66 6.79 -19.63
CA GLN A 25 41.80 5.72 -19.13
C GLN A 25 40.82 6.22 -18.06
N ILE A 26 41.23 7.19 -17.24
CA ILE A 26 40.34 7.82 -16.25
C ILE A 26 39.25 8.62 -16.97
N GLU A 27 39.60 9.38 -17.99
CA GLU A 27 38.64 10.13 -18.81
C GLU A 27 37.65 9.18 -19.52
N ALA A 28 38.15 8.07 -20.09
CA ALA A 28 37.31 7.06 -20.70
C ALA A 28 36.33 6.41 -19.69
N ASP A 29 36.79 6.09 -18.48
CA ASP A 29 35.93 5.54 -17.42
C ASP A 29 34.88 6.55 -16.95
N ILE A 30 35.24 7.84 -16.84
CA ILE A 30 34.31 8.91 -16.47
C ILE A 30 33.20 9.06 -17.52
N VAL A 31 33.56 9.06 -18.82
CA VAL A 31 32.56 9.16 -19.90
C VAL A 31 31.61 7.96 -19.86
N ARG A 32 32.16 6.75 -19.67
CA ARG A 32 31.36 5.53 -19.56
C ARG A 32 30.40 5.58 -18.38
N ARG A 33 30.88 5.94 -17.20
CA ARG A 33 30.02 6.08 -16.01
C ARG A 33 28.94 7.15 -16.20
N ARG A 34 29.26 8.28 -16.82
CA ARG A 34 28.26 9.33 -17.07
C ARG A 34 27.14 8.83 -17.98
N GLN A 35 27.46 8.01 -18.99
CA GLN A 35 26.45 7.38 -19.85
C GLN A 35 25.57 6.40 -19.07
N ASP A 36 26.17 5.55 -18.24
CA ASP A 36 25.42 4.61 -17.39
C ASP A 36 24.49 5.33 -16.39
N LEU A 37 24.97 6.44 -15.80
CA LEU A 37 24.16 7.28 -14.92
C LEU A 37 23.00 7.95 -15.66
N ALA A 38 23.22 8.45 -16.88
CA ALA A 38 22.16 9.11 -17.65
C ALA A 38 20.99 8.16 -17.93
N VAL A 39 21.28 6.91 -18.29
CA VAL A 39 20.27 5.87 -18.51
C VAL A 39 19.51 5.58 -17.21
N THR A 40 20.22 5.40 -16.10
CA THR A 40 19.60 5.11 -14.80
C THR A 40 18.75 6.28 -14.30
N LEU A 41 19.21 7.52 -14.50
CA LEU A 41 18.47 8.72 -14.11
C LEU A 41 17.22 8.94 -14.94
N ASP A 42 17.24 8.59 -16.23
CA ASP A 42 16.05 8.64 -17.08
C ASP A 42 14.99 7.65 -16.60
N GLU A 43 15.39 6.41 -16.28
CA GLU A 43 14.47 5.42 -15.71
C GLU A 43 13.86 5.88 -14.38
N ILE A 44 14.69 6.40 -13.45
CA ILE A 44 14.22 6.94 -12.18
C ILE A 44 13.34 8.17 -12.40
N GLY A 45 13.69 9.04 -13.34
CA GLY A 45 12.98 10.27 -13.67
C GLY A 45 11.54 10.02 -14.13
N VAL A 46 11.32 9.01 -14.97
CA VAL A 46 9.97 8.63 -15.42
C VAL A 46 9.10 8.13 -14.25
N ARG A 47 9.68 7.33 -13.35
CA ARG A 47 8.97 6.77 -12.18
C ARG A 47 8.69 7.81 -11.10
N LEU A 48 9.63 8.74 -10.87
CA LEU A 48 9.48 9.82 -9.88
C LEU A 48 8.83 11.08 -10.45
N HIS A 49 8.41 11.07 -11.71
CA HIS A 49 7.68 12.19 -12.28
C HIS A 49 6.43 12.47 -11.41
N PRO A 50 6.16 13.73 -10.99
CA PRO A 50 5.11 14.03 -10.01
C PRO A 50 3.73 13.46 -10.38
N LYS A 51 3.42 13.43 -11.68
CA LYS A 51 2.17 12.84 -12.19
C LYS A 51 2.10 11.32 -11.98
N THR A 52 3.22 10.61 -12.09
CA THR A 52 3.32 9.16 -11.87
C THR A 52 3.12 8.83 -10.40
N ILE A 53 3.83 9.54 -9.51
CA ILE A 53 3.69 9.37 -8.05
C ILE A 53 2.25 9.61 -7.60
N MET A 54 1.66 10.74 -8.01
CA MET A 54 0.27 11.06 -7.67
C MET A 54 -0.71 10.06 -8.28
N GLY A 55 -0.46 9.61 -9.51
CA GLY A 55 -1.25 8.58 -10.20
C GLY A 55 -1.27 7.28 -9.41
N GLU A 56 -0.09 6.76 -9.04
CA GLU A 56 0.05 5.53 -8.26
C GLU A 56 -0.64 5.62 -6.89
N ALA A 57 -0.46 6.74 -6.19
CA ALA A 57 -1.11 6.97 -4.90
C ALA A 57 -2.64 6.95 -5.03
N LYS A 58 -3.19 7.61 -6.06
CA LYS A 58 -4.63 7.62 -6.34
C LYS A 58 -5.16 6.23 -6.69
N THR A 59 -4.44 5.45 -7.50
CA THR A 59 -4.83 4.06 -7.81
C THR A 59 -4.81 3.16 -6.58
N LYS A 60 -3.82 3.30 -5.70
CA LYS A 60 -3.76 2.53 -4.45
C LYS A 60 -4.92 2.90 -3.51
N ALA A 61 -5.22 4.19 -3.40
CA ALA A 61 -6.33 4.68 -2.58
C ALA A 61 -7.69 4.19 -3.10
N SER A 62 -7.97 4.34 -4.40
CA SER A 62 -9.20 3.84 -5.02
C SER A 62 -9.33 2.32 -4.86
N ALA A 63 -8.27 1.56 -5.12
CA ALA A 63 -8.29 0.11 -4.92
C ALA A 63 -8.51 -0.32 -3.46
N ALA A 64 -8.12 0.51 -2.47
CA ALA A 64 -8.40 0.27 -1.05
C ALA A 64 -9.87 0.56 -0.72
N VAL A 65 -10.42 1.65 -1.28
CA VAL A 65 -11.84 1.98 -1.17
C VAL A 65 -12.70 0.89 -1.80
N ASP A 66 -12.41 0.48 -3.04
CA ASP A 66 -13.19 -0.54 -3.75
C ASP A 66 -13.23 -1.88 -3.00
N ARG A 67 -12.09 -2.31 -2.44
CA ARG A 67 -12.01 -3.52 -1.61
C ARG A 67 -12.80 -3.41 -0.31
N THR A 68 -12.93 -2.21 0.25
CA THR A 68 -13.64 -1.98 1.50
C THR A 68 -15.13 -1.81 1.24
N ALA A 69 -15.50 -0.96 0.28
CA ALA A 69 -16.86 -0.71 -0.14
C ALA A 69 -17.51 -1.97 -0.72
N GLY A 70 -16.79 -2.73 -1.56
CA GLY A 70 -17.28 -4.00 -2.10
C GLY A 70 -17.58 -5.03 -1.00
N ARG A 71 -16.66 -5.20 -0.04
CA ARG A 71 -16.89 -6.10 1.11
C ARG A 71 -18.02 -5.61 2.01
N ALA A 72 -18.11 -4.31 2.27
CA ALA A 72 -19.19 -3.73 3.06
C ALA A 72 -20.55 -3.92 2.37
N TYR A 73 -20.63 -3.69 1.06
CA TYR A 73 -21.86 -3.89 0.29
C TYR A 73 -22.35 -5.34 0.37
N VAL A 74 -21.47 -6.31 0.13
CA VAL A 74 -21.82 -7.75 0.21
C VAL A 74 -22.25 -8.13 1.63
N ALA A 75 -21.54 -7.64 2.65
CA ALA A 75 -21.90 -7.91 4.05
C ALA A 75 -23.28 -7.35 4.41
N VAL A 76 -23.58 -6.12 3.99
CA VAL A 76 -24.90 -5.50 4.19
C VAL A 76 -25.98 -6.28 3.45
N ASN A 77 -25.76 -6.66 2.19
CA ASN A 77 -26.76 -7.37 1.41
C ASN A 77 -27.06 -8.76 1.99
N ARG A 78 -26.03 -9.44 2.50
CA ARG A 78 -26.19 -10.71 3.21
C ARG A 78 -27.01 -10.53 4.48
N LEU A 79 -26.68 -9.54 5.31
CA LEU A 79 -27.43 -9.22 6.52
C LEU A 79 -28.91 -8.91 6.22
N VAL A 80 -29.17 -8.07 5.21
CA VAL A 80 -30.54 -7.73 4.79
C VAL A 80 -31.29 -8.97 4.31
N SER A 81 -30.62 -9.86 3.57
CA SER A 81 -31.22 -11.11 3.09
C SER A 81 -31.57 -12.05 4.25
N ASP A 82 -30.68 -12.18 5.24
CA ASP A 82 -30.89 -13.00 6.43
C ASP A 82 -32.07 -12.47 7.27
N VAL A 83 -32.12 -11.15 7.48
CA VAL A 83 -33.23 -10.49 8.19
C VAL A 83 -34.55 -10.66 7.43
N ARG A 84 -34.53 -10.45 6.10
CA ARG A 84 -35.72 -10.63 5.26
C ARG A 84 -36.26 -12.06 5.41
N GLY A 85 -35.39 -13.07 5.41
CA GLY A 85 -35.77 -14.48 5.60
C GLY A 85 -36.53 -14.77 6.91
N GLN A 86 -36.32 -13.97 7.96
CA GLN A 86 -37.04 -14.11 9.24
C GLN A 86 -38.39 -13.37 9.26
N LEU A 87 -38.54 -12.38 8.38
CA LEU A 87 -39.69 -11.48 8.30
C LEU A 87 -40.68 -11.87 7.21
N VAL A 88 -40.31 -12.75 6.27
CA VAL A 88 -41.21 -13.32 5.26
C VAL A 88 -41.50 -14.80 5.55
N SER A 89 -42.63 -15.29 5.07
CA SER A 89 -43.01 -16.71 5.10
C SER A 89 -42.35 -17.48 3.96
N GLU A 90 -42.42 -18.82 3.99
CA GLU A 90 -41.76 -19.70 3.00
C GLU A 90 -42.32 -19.53 1.57
N ASP A 91 -43.56 -19.07 1.47
CA ASP A 91 -44.26 -18.66 0.25
C ASP A 91 -43.96 -17.22 -0.19
N GLY A 92 -43.13 -16.49 0.58
CA GLY A 92 -42.76 -15.10 0.33
C GLY A 92 -43.71 -14.06 0.91
N ALA A 93 -44.78 -14.47 1.62
CA ALA A 93 -45.74 -13.54 2.21
C ALA A 93 -45.12 -12.75 3.40
N PRO A 94 -45.35 -11.44 3.52
CA PRO A 94 -44.86 -10.65 4.65
C PRO A 94 -45.47 -11.10 5.99
N ARG A 95 -44.66 -11.41 7.00
CA ARG A 95 -45.13 -11.74 8.36
C ARG A 95 -45.41 -10.45 9.14
N LEU A 96 -46.59 -9.86 8.92
CA LEU A 96 -46.97 -8.56 9.50
C LEU A 96 -46.84 -8.49 11.03
N GLU A 97 -47.13 -9.59 11.72
CA GLU A 97 -46.94 -9.74 13.18
C GLU A 97 -45.50 -9.42 13.62
N ARG A 98 -44.50 -9.73 12.79
CA ARG A 98 -43.08 -9.49 13.07
C ARG A 98 -42.57 -8.20 12.45
N ILE A 99 -43.06 -7.84 11.27
CA ILE A 99 -42.61 -6.66 10.53
C ILE A 99 -42.99 -5.37 11.26
N ILE A 100 -44.21 -5.26 11.78
CA ILE A 100 -44.68 -4.01 12.41
C ILE A 100 -43.82 -3.62 13.63
N PRO A 101 -43.56 -4.51 14.61
CA PRO A 101 -42.68 -4.18 15.73
C PRO A 101 -41.26 -3.81 15.29
N VAL A 102 -40.68 -4.57 14.35
CA VAL A 102 -39.32 -4.33 13.86
C VAL A 102 -39.21 -2.99 13.13
N ALA A 103 -40.21 -2.64 12.31
CA ALA A 103 -40.26 -1.36 11.62
C ALA A 103 -40.34 -0.18 12.60
N MET A 104 -41.16 -0.29 13.65
CA MET A 104 -41.27 0.73 14.68
C MET A 104 -39.95 0.98 15.41
N ILE A 105 -39.26 -0.10 15.80
CA ILE A 105 -37.93 -0.01 16.42
C ILE A 105 -36.93 0.63 15.45
N GLY A 106 -36.92 0.18 14.18
CA GLY A 106 -36.06 0.73 13.15
C GLY A 106 -36.25 2.24 12.97
N VAL A 107 -37.50 2.71 12.87
CA VAL A 107 -37.83 4.14 12.77
C VAL A 107 -37.34 4.91 14.01
N ALA A 108 -37.55 4.38 15.21
CA ALA A 108 -37.11 5.03 16.44
C ALA A 108 -35.58 5.17 16.50
N VAL A 109 -34.83 4.13 16.14
CA VAL A 109 -33.36 4.16 16.08
C VAL A 109 -32.87 5.17 15.05
N VAL A 110 -33.42 5.15 13.84
CA VAL A 110 -33.06 6.11 12.77
C VAL A 110 -33.35 7.54 13.22
N GLY A 111 -34.51 7.79 13.83
CA GLY A 111 -34.86 9.09 14.38
C GLY A 111 -33.85 9.56 15.43
N LEU A 112 -33.48 8.69 16.38
CA LEU A 112 -32.49 8.99 17.43
C LEU A 112 -31.12 9.36 16.83
N LEU A 113 -30.66 8.58 15.85
CA LEU A 113 -29.38 8.83 15.17
C LEU A 113 -29.40 10.14 14.39
N ALA A 114 -30.46 10.41 13.62
CA ALA A 114 -30.59 11.64 12.85
C ALA A 114 -30.60 12.88 13.75
N LEU A 115 -31.32 12.83 14.86
CA LEU A 115 -31.37 13.91 15.85
C LEU A 115 -30.03 14.10 16.59
N GLY A 116 -29.35 13.00 16.94
CA GLY A 116 -28.04 13.03 17.59
C GLY A 116 -26.94 13.61 16.70
N SER A 117 -26.92 13.23 15.42
CA SER A 117 -25.98 13.76 14.42
C SER A 117 -26.15 15.26 14.19
N LYS A 118 -27.40 15.73 14.12
CA LYS A 118 -27.72 17.17 14.01
C LYS A 118 -27.22 17.98 15.21
N LYS A 119 -27.22 17.38 16.40
CA LYS A 119 -26.74 18.02 17.64
C LYS A 119 -25.21 18.07 17.74
N ARG A 120 -24.47 17.16 17.08
CA ARG A 120 -23.00 17.17 17.05
C ARG A 120 -22.41 18.12 16.00
N HIS A 121 -23.21 18.53 15.02
CA HIS A 121 -22.78 19.38 13.92
C HIS A 121 -23.07 20.88 14.14
N LYS A 122 -23.74 21.24 15.24
CA LYS A 122 -23.86 22.60 15.78
C LYS A 122 -22.93 22.74 16.96
#